data_AF-A0A7H4M1Y2-F1
#
_entry.id   AF-A0A7H4M1Y2-F1
#
_cell.length_a   1.000
_cell.length_b   1.000
_cell.length_c   1.000
_cell.angle_alpha   90.00
_cell.angle_beta   90.00
_cell.angle_gamma   90.00
#
_symmetry.space_group_name_H-M   'P 1'
#
loop_
_entity.id
_entity.type
_entity.pdbx_description
1 polymer ?
#
loop_
_entity_poly.entity_id
_entity_poly.type
_entity_poly.pdbx_seq_one_letter_code
_entity_poly.pdbx_strand_id
1 'polypeptide(L)'
;MPLLLMKLVFASLGKPPVPFGMRTLGNALGKGVQKAWLNRQVDTHARFIEAHLSRQRWFAGAELSMADIQMSFPAMALLARGGVENLPHLTQWVQRVEQRPAWQKAVERGGPFTLPGE
;
A
#
# COMPACT_ATOMS: atom_id res chain seq x y z
N MET A 1 5.15 -5.34 5.30
CA MET A 1 5.27 -5.76 3.87
C MET A 1 4.59 -7.08 3.52
N PRO A 2 4.53 -8.14 4.36
CA PRO A 2 3.84 -9.38 3.97
C PRO A 2 2.34 -9.17 3.68
N LEU A 3 1.68 -8.31 4.45
CA LEU A 3 0.21 -8.19 4.44
C LEU A 3 -0.35 -7.61 3.13
N LEU A 4 0.28 -6.58 2.56
CA LEU A 4 -0.20 -5.98 1.31
C LEU A 4 0.04 -6.90 0.10
N LEU A 5 1.16 -7.62 0.08
CA LEU A 5 1.43 -8.66 -0.90
C LEU A 5 0.41 -9.80 -0.77
N MET A 6 0.16 -10.28 0.44
CA MET A 6 -0.87 -11.29 0.69
C MET A 6 -2.25 -10.81 0.25
N LYS A 7 -2.62 -9.55 0.52
CA LYS A 7 -3.87 -8.95 0.06
C LYS A 7 -3.98 -8.98 -1.46
N LEU A 8 -2.90 -8.66 -2.18
CA LEU A 8 -2.83 -8.74 -3.64
C LEU A 8 -2.99 -10.20 -4.13
N VAL A 9 -2.27 -11.15 -3.53
CA VAL A 9 -2.38 -12.57 -3.88
C VAL A 9 -3.81 -13.08 -3.68
N PHE A 10 -4.42 -12.82 -2.53
CA PHE A 10 -5.82 -13.21 -2.26
C PHE A 10 -6.81 -12.52 -3.21
N ALA A 11 -6.58 -11.26 -3.59
CA ALA A 11 -7.40 -10.57 -4.59
C ALA A 11 -7.28 -11.17 -6.00
N SER A 12 -6.17 -11.86 -6.30
CA SER A 12 -5.94 -12.50 -7.60
C SER A 12 -6.55 -13.90 -7.72
N LEU A 13 -6.89 -14.57 -6.61
CA LEU A 13 -7.48 -15.93 -6.61
C LEU A 13 -8.86 -16.02 -7.27
N GLY A 14 -9.54 -14.90 -7.49
CA GLY A 14 -10.79 -14.81 -8.24
C GLY A 14 -10.65 -14.53 -9.73
N LYS A 15 -9.43 -14.22 -10.20
CA LYS A 15 -9.15 -13.73 -11.55
C LYS A 15 -8.49 -14.85 -12.38
N PRO A 16 -8.49 -14.76 -13.73
CA PRO A 16 -7.65 -15.63 -14.56
C PRO A 16 -6.19 -15.57 -14.08
N PRO A 17 -5.43 -16.69 -14.04
CA PRO A 17 -5.67 -17.97 -14.72
C PRO A 17 -6.48 -19.02 -13.94
N VAL A 18 -7.11 -18.68 -12.81
CA VAL A 18 -7.86 -19.67 -12.00
C VAL A 18 -9.03 -20.28 -12.81
N PRO A 19 -9.25 -21.62 -12.83
CA PRO A 19 -10.36 -22.25 -13.54
C PRO A 19 -11.73 -21.81 -13.01
N PHE A 20 -12.72 -21.65 -13.90
CA PHE A 20 -14.03 -21.03 -13.57
C PHE A 20 -14.72 -21.66 -12.35
N GLY A 21 -14.71 -22.99 -12.22
CA GLY A 21 -15.33 -23.71 -11.09
C GLY A 21 -14.66 -23.49 -9.73
N MET A 22 -13.37 -23.10 -9.70
CA MET A 22 -12.64 -22.80 -8.46
C MET A 22 -12.67 -21.31 -8.09
N ARG A 23 -13.00 -20.41 -9.02
CA ARG A 23 -12.99 -18.95 -8.78
C ARG A 23 -13.94 -18.52 -7.66
N THR A 24 -15.11 -19.16 -7.54
CA THR A 24 -16.11 -18.82 -6.51
C THR A 24 -15.64 -19.22 -5.11
N LEU A 25 -15.11 -20.44 -4.95
CA LEU A 25 -14.54 -20.91 -3.69
C LEU A 25 -13.28 -20.12 -3.31
N GLY A 26 -12.39 -19.87 -4.27
CA GLY A 26 -11.19 -19.05 -4.08
C GLY A 26 -11.51 -17.61 -3.64
N ASN A 27 -12.53 -16.99 -4.25
CA ASN A 27 -13.02 -15.68 -3.86
C ASN A 27 -13.60 -15.66 -2.44
N ALA A 28 -14.39 -16.68 -2.07
CA ALA A 28 -15.01 -16.76 -0.75
C ALA A 28 -13.95 -16.94 0.36
N LEU A 29 -12.98 -17.84 0.15
CA LEU A 29 -11.86 -18.06 1.07
C LEU A 29 -10.97 -16.82 1.18
N GLY A 30 -10.62 -16.19 0.04
CA GLY A 30 -9.84 -14.96 0.00
C GLY A 30 -10.50 -13.82 0.77
N LYS A 31 -11.82 -13.63 0.62
CA LYS A 31 -12.60 -12.63 1.38
C LYS A 31 -12.64 -12.96 2.88
N GLY A 32 -12.77 -14.24 3.23
CA GLY A 32 -12.76 -14.70 4.63
C GLY A 32 -11.45 -14.38 5.35
N VAL A 33 -10.32 -14.77 4.76
CA VAL A 33 -8.98 -14.50 5.31
C VAL A 33 -8.67 -13.00 5.35
N GLN A 34 -9.05 -12.27 4.29
CA GLN A 34 -8.90 -10.82 4.26
C GLN A 34 -9.65 -10.14 5.41
N LYS A 35 -10.93 -10.50 5.61
CA LYS A 35 -11.79 -9.89 6.63
C LYS A 35 -11.40 -10.29 8.05
N ALA A 36 -11.05 -11.56 8.27
CA ALA A 36 -10.78 -12.08 9.61
C ALA A 36 -9.45 -11.59 10.18
N TRP A 37 -8.44 -11.37 9.33
CA TRP A 37 -7.08 -11.12 9.81
C TRP A 37 -6.36 -9.97 9.10
N LEU A 38 -6.27 -9.99 7.77
CA LEU A 38 -5.46 -9.01 7.03
C LEU A 38 -5.97 -7.57 7.21
N ASN A 39 -7.28 -7.34 7.15
CA ASN A 39 -7.83 -5.98 7.26
C ASN A 39 -7.57 -5.38 8.65
N ARG A 40 -7.67 -6.17 9.72
CA ARG A 40 -7.35 -5.71 11.08
C ARG A 40 -5.88 -5.35 11.21
N GLN A 41 -4.99 -6.19 10.71
CA GLN A 41 -3.55 -5.91 10.75
C GLN A 41 -3.18 -4.68 9.89
N VAL A 42 -3.80 -4.54 8.72
CA VAL A 42 -3.60 -3.38 7.83
C VAL A 42 -4.10 -2.11 8.49
N ASP A 43 -5.28 -2.11 9.13
CA ASP A 43 -5.76 -0.95 9.87
C ASP A 43 -4.80 -0.59 11.02
N THR A 44 -4.39 -1.55 11.86
CA THR A 44 -3.42 -1.31 12.94
C THR A 44 -2.15 -0.61 12.43
N HIS A 45 -1.56 -1.10 11.34
CA HIS A 45 -0.35 -0.49 10.77
C HIS A 45 -0.64 0.87 10.12
N ALA A 46 -1.77 1.03 9.44
CA ALA A 46 -2.18 2.30 8.85
C ALA A 46 -2.36 3.38 9.92
N ARG A 47 -3.03 3.04 11.03
CA ARG A 47 -3.23 3.96 12.16
C ARG A 47 -1.91 4.34 12.82
N PHE A 48 -0.98 3.39 12.96
CA PHE A 48 0.36 3.68 13.48
C PHE A 48 1.13 4.64 12.57
N ILE A 49 1.16 4.37 11.25
CA ILE A 49 1.85 5.22 10.26
C ILE A 49 1.24 6.62 10.25
N GLU A 50 -0.08 6.72 10.22
CA GLU A 50 -0.80 7.99 10.22
C GLU A 50 -0.50 8.81 11.48
N ALA A 51 -0.55 8.18 12.66
CA ALA A 51 -0.21 8.83 13.92
C ALA A 51 1.26 9.29 13.96
N HIS A 52 2.19 8.51 13.41
CA HIS A 52 3.60 8.88 13.31
C HIS A 52 3.80 10.10 12.40
N LEU A 53 3.22 10.07 11.20
CA LEU A 53 3.32 11.16 10.22
C LEU A 53 2.54 12.42 10.61
N SER A 54 1.61 12.33 11.57
CA SER A 54 0.98 13.52 12.18
C SER A 54 1.97 14.36 12.99
N ARG A 55 3.05 13.75 13.48
CA ARG A 55 4.06 14.38 14.35
C ARG A 55 5.39 14.59 13.65
N GLN A 56 5.71 13.77 12.67
CA GLN A 56 7.00 13.76 11.96
C GLN A 56 6.80 14.06 10.48
N ARG A 57 7.72 14.84 9.92
CA ARG A 57 7.68 15.18 8.49
C ARG A 57 8.04 13.98 7.60
N TRP A 58 8.97 13.15 8.07
CA TRP A 58 9.49 11.97 7.39
C TRP A 58 9.55 10.78 8.35
N PHE A 59 9.72 9.57 7.82
CA PHE A 59 9.67 8.36 8.65
C PHE A 59 10.76 8.32 9.74
N ALA A 60 11.93 8.90 9.48
CA ALA A 60 13.04 8.97 10.44
C ALA A 60 13.20 10.35 11.13
N GLY A 61 12.19 11.22 11.06
CA GLY A 61 12.18 12.51 11.77
C GLY A 61 11.95 13.72 10.87
N ALA A 62 12.75 14.77 11.06
CA ALA A 62 12.59 16.06 10.39
C ALA A 62 13.12 16.09 8.94
N GLU A 63 14.06 15.20 8.61
CA GLU A 63 14.72 15.13 7.31
C GLU A 63 14.44 13.80 6.59
N LEU A 64 14.50 13.86 5.26
CA LEU A 64 14.33 12.69 4.41
C LEU A 64 15.46 11.70 4.68
N SER A 65 15.12 10.42 4.78
CA SER A 65 16.07 9.34 4.98
C SER A 65 15.83 8.16 4.05
N MET A 66 16.70 7.15 4.14
CA MET A 66 16.47 5.86 3.47
C MET A 66 15.19 5.16 3.93
N ALA A 67 14.67 5.48 5.13
CA ALA A 67 13.39 4.95 5.58
C ALA A 67 12.25 5.39 4.65
N ASP A 68 12.26 6.63 4.17
CA ASP A 68 11.25 7.15 3.24
C ASP A 68 11.33 6.51 1.87
N ILE A 69 12.55 6.22 1.40
CA ILE A 69 12.77 5.48 0.16
C ILE A 69 12.21 4.06 0.27
N GLN A 70 12.51 3.35 1.37
CA GLN A 70 11.97 2.02 1.63
C GLN A 70 10.44 2.04 1.80
N MET A 71 9.89 3.09 2.40
CA MET A 71 8.46 3.20 2.69
C MET A 71 7.61 3.69 1.51
N SER A 72 8.23 4.24 0.46
CA SER A 72 7.54 4.77 -0.75
C SER A 72 6.49 3.81 -1.31
N PHE A 73 6.90 2.63 -1.74
CA PHE A 73 6.00 1.64 -2.31
C PHE A 73 4.94 1.14 -1.31
N PRO A 74 5.28 0.69 -0.08
CA PRO A 74 4.26 0.27 0.89
C PRO A 74 3.22 1.34 1.22
N ALA A 75 3.64 2.61 1.35
CA ALA A 75 2.74 3.72 1.62
C ALA A 75 1.76 3.96 0.48
N MET A 76 2.27 4.01 -0.76
CA MET A 76 1.43 4.16 -1.96
C MET A 76 0.48 2.98 -2.13
N ALA A 77 0.96 1.75 -1.93
CA ALA A 77 0.12 0.56 -1.96
C ALA A 77 -0.93 0.56 -0.83
N LEU A 78 -0.62 1.08 0.35
CA LEU A 78 -1.59 1.22 1.44
C LEU A 78 -2.70 2.20 1.08
N LEU A 79 -2.40 3.31 0.42
CA LEU A 79 -3.44 4.24 -0.05
C LEU A 79 -4.30 3.62 -1.17
N ALA A 80 -3.67 2.97 -2.16
CA ALA A 80 -4.40 2.42 -3.30
C ALA A 80 -5.29 1.21 -2.97
N ARG A 81 -4.84 0.32 -2.08
CA ARG A 81 -5.54 -0.96 -1.79
C ARG A 81 -5.64 -1.31 -0.31
N GLY A 82 -5.25 -0.43 0.61
CA GLY A 82 -5.36 -0.68 2.05
C GLY A 82 -6.80 -0.85 2.51
N GLY A 83 -7.73 -0.10 1.90
CA GLY A 83 -9.13 -0.07 2.32
C GLY A 83 -9.32 0.56 3.70
N VAL A 84 -8.39 1.45 4.09
CA VAL A 84 -8.41 2.18 5.35
C VAL A 84 -8.67 3.64 5.04
N GLU A 85 -9.71 4.20 5.64
CA GLU A 85 -10.12 5.59 5.43
C GLU A 85 -9.41 6.55 6.41
N ASN A 86 -9.43 7.83 6.05
CA ASN A 86 -8.90 8.94 6.84
C ASN A 86 -7.40 8.79 7.17
N LEU A 87 -6.57 8.86 6.12
CA LEU A 87 -5.11 8.88 6.20
C LEU A 87 -4.53 10.18 5.58
N PRO A 88 -4.92 11.37 6.07
CA PRO A 88 -4.50 12.65 5.49
C PRO A 88 -2.98 12.88 5.59
N HIS A 89 -2.33 12.49 6.68
CA HIS A 89 -0.88 12.70 6.85
C HIS A 89 -0.07 11.77 5.95
N LEU A 90 -0.51 10.52 5.78
CA LEU A 90 0.09 9.62 4.79
C LEU A 90 -0.10 10.15 3.36
N THR A 91 -1.30 10.64 3.04
CA THR A 91 -1.58 11.25 1.72
C THR A 91 -0.66 12.45 1.46
N GLN A 92 -0.53 13.35 2.44
CA GLN A 92 0.38 14.50 2.34
C GLN A 92 1.85 14.08 2.22
N TRP A 93 2.25 13.01 2.91
CA TRP A 93 3.61 12.47 2.79
C TRP A 93 3.87 11.92 1.37
N VAL A 94 2.91 11.20 0.76
CA VAL A 94 3.04 10.72 -0.63
C VAL A 94 3.17 11.89 -1.60
N GLN A 95 2.29 12.89 -1.51
CA GLN A 95 2.38 14.10 -2.34
C GLN A 95 3.74 14.80 -2.19
N ARG A 96 4.27 14.88 -0.96
CA ARG A 96 5.58 15.46 -0.70
C ARG A 96 6.70 14.65 -1.36
N VAL A 97 6.63 13.31 -1.36
CA VAL A 97 7.59 12.45 -2.05
C VAL A 97 7.54 12.70 -3.57
N GLU A 98 6.34 12.75 -4.14
CA GLU A 98 6.12 12.91 -5.59
C GLU A 98 6.55 14.28 -6.12
N GLN A 99 6.42 15.34 -5.32
CA GLN A 99 6.85 16.69 -5.66
C GLN A 99 8.39 16.86 -5.68
N ARG A 100 9.17 15.89 -5.18
CA ARG A 100 10.63 16.01 -5.16
C ARG A 100 11.19 15.92 -6.58
N PRO A 101 12.12 16.81 -6.98
CA PRO A 101 12.79 16.72 -8.28
C PRO A 101 13.49 15.38 -8.53
N ALA A 102 14.00 14.75 -7.47
CA ALA A 102 14.63 13.42 -7.56
C ALA A 102 13.61 12.32 -7.90
N TRP A 103 12.37 12.42 -7.39
CA TRP A 103 11.30 11.48 -7.73
C TRP A 103 10.87 11.64 -9.19
N GLN A 104 10.65 12.89 -9.63
CA GLN A 104 10.29 13.19 -11.03
C GLN A 104 11.33 12.65 -12.01
N LYS A 105 12.62 12.90 -11.75
CA LYS A 105 13.73 12.32 -12.54
C LYS A 105 13.74 10.80 -12.53
N ALA A 106 13.38 10.17 -11.41
CA ALA A 106 13.30 8.71 -11.33
C ALA A 106 12.16 8.16 -12.20
N VAL A 107 11.00 8.83 -12.23
CA VAL A 107 9.87 8.49 -13.10
C VAL A 107 10.22 8.71 -14.58
N GLU A 108 10.87 9.83 -14.92
CA GLU A 108 11.31 10.10 -16.30
C GLU A 108 12.25 9.01 -16.83
N ARG A 109 13.15 8.49 -15.98
CA ARG A 109 14.11 7.44 -16.37
C ARG A 109 13.56 6.02 -16.28
N GLY A 110 12.75 5.75 -15.26
CA GLY A 110 12.22 4.42 -14.95
C GLY A 110 10.88 4.11 -15.62
N GLY A 111 10.23 5.11 -16.20
CA GLY A 111 8.88 5.02 -16.76
C GLY A 111 7.79 5.35 -15.74
N PRO A 112 6.51 5.43 -16.19
CA PRO A 112 5.38 5.76 -15.32
C PRO A 112 5.26 4.78 -14.15
N PHE A 113 5.14 5.31 -12.93
CA PHE A 113 4.85 4.50 -11.77
C PHE A 113 3.39 4.03 -11.82
N THR A 114 3.19 2.70 -11.89
CA THR A 114 1.87 2.07 -11.84
C THR A 114 1.86 1.02 -10.74
N LEU A 115 0.78 0.95 -9.97
CA LEU A 115 0.63 -0.07 -8.95
C LEU A 115 -0.03 -1.31 -9.56
N PRO A 116 0.59 -2.51 -9.46
CA PRO A 116 -0.03 -3.72 -9.99
C PRO A 116 -1.38 -3.97 -9.31
N GLY A 117 -2.43 -4.24 -10.08
CA GLY A 117 -3.74 -4.61 -9.55
C GLY A 117 -4.63 -3.45 -9.08
N GLU A 118 -4.32 -2.22 -9.49
CA GLU A 118 -5.35 -1.18 -9.71
C GLU A 118 -6.35 -1.61 -10.78
#